data_AF-A0A2H3KFU2-F1
#
_entry.id   AF-A0A2H3KFU2-F1
#
_cell.length_a   1.000
_cell.length_b   1.000
_cell.length_c   1.000
_cell.angle_alpha   90.00
_cell.angle_beta   90.00
_cell.angle_gamma   90.00
#
_symmetry.space_group_name_H-M   'P 1'
#
loop_
_entity.id
_entity.type
_entity.pdbx_description
1 polymer ?
#
loop_
_entity_poly.entity_id
_entity_poly.type
_entity_poly.pdbx_seq_one_letter_code
_entity_poly.pdbx_strand_id
1 'polypeptide(L)'
;MSIRATIADLTGNVVIYRDLEACDLRLPRLATIRASLGHSDGPPPRKRDQAYAEVMQALADSAQQLRGGPTLTAFAVLGDTDNDRMLAAHLRIIGSRPAYGFIGEDRPVADEAMTWQGATATATRWHLIHPWIAELEARGIDWARTALLIDIDKTLLGPRGRSDGAIDDARAEGALVIASQLVGETLDVSTFRRYYSELCRKEWHSYTLDNQDYVVATALWATLGAIELEPMLDAILHGTAPTISEIIAVATPRLPTSLASLQVELQARVAEGDPTPFKAFRRAELTATLDRMHDGRLTLCSDLFQVGQDLARRGALCMAASDKPAESALPSAEQAAAGMLSLHHTPALVM
;
A
#
# COMPACT_ATOMS: atom_id res chain seq x y z
N MET A 1 8.02 -0.97 -28.92
CA MET A 1 9.11 -0.95 -27.92
C MET A 1 8.46 -0.97 -26.55
N SER A 2 8.85 -1.87 -25.66
CA SER A 2 8.36 -1.86 -24.28
C SER A 2 9.05 -0.70 -23.54
N ILE A 3 8.27 0.24 -23.01
CA ILE A 3 8.77 1.39 -22.27
C ILE A 3 8.90 0.99 -20.80
N ARG A 4 10.04 1.28 -20.20
CA ARG A 4 10.22 1.22 -18.74
C ARG A 4 10.16 2.62 -18.16
N ALA A 5 9.49 2.74 -17.02
CA ALA A 5 9.41 3.97 -16.26
C ALA A 5 9.37 3.66 -14.76
N THR A 6 9.55 4.70 -13.95
CA THR A 6 9.43 4.67 -12.50
C THR A 6 8.18 5.44 -12.08
N ILE A 7 7.66 5.20 -10.87
CA ILE A 7 6.60 6.04 -10.30
C ILE A 7 7.10 7.49 -10.17
N ALA A 8 8.37 7.66 -9.81
CA ALA A 8 9.02 8.97 -9.70
C ALA A 8 9.11 9.74 -11.03
N ASP A 9 9.08 9.07 -12.19
CA ASP A 9 9.00 9.75 -13.49
C ASP A 9 7.68 10.52 -13.66
N LEU A 10 6.65 10.16 -12.89
CA LEU A 10 5.35 10.83 -12.85
C LEU A 10 5.22 11.77 -11.65
N THR A 11 5.64 11.34 -10.45
CA THR A 11 5.34 12.07 -9.20
C THR A 11 6.56 12.72 -8.55
N GLY A 12 7.75 12.56 -9.14
CA GLY A 12 9.00 12.79 -8.42
C GLY A 12 9.01 12.04 -7.09
N ASN A 13 9.49 12.69 -6.03
CA ASN A 13 9.49 12.12 -4.68
C ASN A 13 8.27 12.53 -3.84
N VAL A 14 7.20 13.06 -4.46
CA VAL A 14 5.93 13.32 -3.76
C VAL A 14 5.15 12.00 -3.63
N VAL A 15 5.78 11.06 -2.91
CA VAL A 15 5.35 9.69 -2.67
C VAL A 15 5.20 9.49 -1.17
N ILE A 16 4.04 8.99 -0.75
CA ILE A 16 3.66 8.82 0.64
C ILE A 16 3.34 7.34 0.90
N TYR A 17 3.99 6.73 1.88
CA TYR A 17 3.68 5.35 2.32
C TYR A 17 2.82 5.37 3.60
N ARG A 18 2.54 4.18 4.13
CA ARG A 18 1.69 3.95 5.30
C ARG A 18 2.01 4.82 6.52
N ASP A 19 3.27 5.18 6.72
CA ASP A 19 3.72 5.99 7.85
C ASP A 19 3.39 7.49 7.69
N LEU A 20 2.89 7.89 6.51
CA LEU A 20 2.61 9.27 6.10
C LEU A 20 3.83 10.18 6.09
N GLU A 21 5.01 9.59 6.00
CA GLU A 21 6.25 10.32 5.89
C GLU A 21 6.61 10.45 4.41
N ALA A 22 6.46 11.67 3.87
CA ALA A 22 6.74 11.92 2.47
C ALA A 22 8.21 11.61 2.13
N CYS A 23 8.41 10.99 0.96
CA CYS A 23 9.75 10.63 0.46
C CYS A 23 10.56 11.87 0.06
N ASP A 24 9.91 12.96 -0.36
CA ASP A 24 10.55 14.26 -0.55
C ASP A 24 10.79 14.92 0.81
N LEU A 25 12.05 14.88 1.26
CA LEU A 25 12.47 15.40 2.57
C LEU A 25 12.27 16.92 2.74
N ARG A 26 11.93 17.65 1.68
CA ARG A 26 11.58 19.07 1.76
C ARG A 26 10.14 19.30 2.22
N LEU A 27 9.30 18.26 2.20
CA LEU A 27 7.93 18.31 2.68
C LEU A 27 7.87 18.13 4.21
N PRO A 28 6.87 18.70 4.88
CA PRO A 28 6.72 18.57 6.32
C PRO A 28 6.50 17.11 6.72
N ARG A 29 7.10 16.73 7.85
CA ARG A 29 6.93 15.41 8.48
C ARG A 29 5.56 15.29 9.13
N LEU A 30 5.07 14.07 9.33
CA LEU A 30 3.73 13.83 9.90
C LEU A 30 3.54 14.56 11.25
N ALA A 31 4.54 14.54 12.13
CA ALA A 31 4.48 15.23 13.42
C ALA A 31 4.24 16.74 13.27
N THR A 32 4.91 17.39 12.32
CA THR A 32 4.74 18.81 12.02
C THR A 32 3.33 19.10 11.49
N ILE A 33 2.82 18.24 10.61
CA ILE A 33 1.47 18.38 10.06
C ILE A 33 0.43 18.23 11.16
N ARG A 34 0.54 17.20 12.01
CA ARG A 34 -0.38 16.99 13.14
C ARG A 34 -0.43 18.18 14.07
N ALA A 35 0.73 18.72 14.44
CA ALA A 35 0.79 19.92 15.27
C ALA A 35 0.06 21.11 14.62
N SER A 36 0.20 21.29 13.30
CA SER A 36 -0.48 22.37 12.58
C SER A 36 -2.00 22.18 12.46
N LEU A 37 -2.47 20.92 12.45
CA LEU A 37 -3.89 20.56 12.36
C LEU A 37 -4.56 20.41 13.74
N GLY A 38 -3.78 20.44 14.83
CA GLY A 38 -4.29 20.19 16.18
C GLY A 38 -4.67 18.72 16.44
N HIS A 39 -4.09 17.78 15.69
CA HIS A 39 -4.31 16.35 15.90
C HIS A 39 -3.47 15.83 17.06
N SER A 40 -4.01 14.89 17.82
CA SER A 40 -3.27 14.20 18.87
C SER A 40 -2.18 13.29 18.29
N ASP A 41 -1.19 12.97 19.12
CA ASP A 41 -0.26 11.88 18.84
C ASP A 41 -1.00 10.53 18.78
N GLY A 42 -0.46 9.60 18.00
CA GLY A 42 -1.08 8.29 17.76
C GLY A 42 -0.55 7.61 16.50
N PRO A 43 -1.07 6.42 16.15
CA PRO A 43 -0.70 5.74 14.90
C PRO A 43 -1.07 6.60 13.69
N PRO A 44 -0.33 6.53 12.58
CA PRO A 44 -0.69 7.24 11.34
C PRO A 44 -2.13 6.91 10.92
N PRO A 45 -2.97 7.91 10.59
CA PRO A 45 -4.31 7.65 10.08
C PRO A 45 -4.25 6.86 8.77
N ARG A 46 -5.33 6.16 8.45
CA ARG A 46 -5.50 5.32 7.25
C ARG A 46 -6.34 6.05 6.21
N LYS A 47 -6.28 5.63 4.94
CA LYS A 47 -7.09 6.22 3.85
C LYS A 47 -8.60 6.36 4.14
N ARG A 48 -9.14 5.47 4.98
CA ARG A 48 -10.53 5.49 5.44
C ARG A 48 -10.85 6.54 6.52
N ASP A 49 -9.84 7.18 7.09
CA ASP A 49 -9.99 8.14 8.17
C ASP A 49 -10.01 9.55 7.60
N GLN A 50 -10.86 10.42 8.14
CA GLN A 50 -10.88 11.82 7.75
C GLN A 50 -9.52 12.51 7.98
N ALA A 51 -8.84 12.16 9.07
CA ALA A 51 -7.51 12.69 9.41
C ALA A 51 -6.44 12.40 8.33
N TYR A 52 -6.58 11.31 7.57
CA TYR A 52 -5.69 11.03 6.45
C TYR A 52 -5.87 12.07 5.33
N ALA A 53 -7.12 12.42 5.01
CA ALA A 53 -7.42 13.42 3.98
C ALA A 53 -6.87 14.81 4.35
N GLU A 54 -6.94 15.19 5.64
CA GLU A 54 -6.38 16.45 6.15
C GLU A 54 -4.85 16.47 6.01
N VAL A 55 -4.18 15.36 6.32
CA VAL A 55 -2.72 15.21 6.11
C VAL A 55 -2.38 15.29 4.62
N MET A 56 -3.11 14.58 3.74
CA MET A 56 -2.87 14.62 2.30
C MET A 56 -3.08 16.01 1.70
N GLN A 57 -4.08 16.77 2.17
CA GLN A 57 -4.31 18.14 1.75
C GLN A 57 -3.14 19.05 2.17
N ALA A 58 -2.66 18.93 3.41
CA ALA A 58 -1.52 19.70 3.89
C ALA A 58 -0.23 19.39 3.11
N LEU A 59 0.01 18.11 2.79
CA LEU A 59 1.12 17.68 1.94
C LEU A 59 0.99 18.21 0.52
N ALA A 60 -0.20 18.16 -0.08
CA ALA A 60 -0.45 18.68 -1.42
C ALA A 60 -0.23 20.20 -1.50
N ASP A 61 -0.71 20.95 -0.51
CA ASP A 61 -0.49 22.40 -0.43
C ASP A 61 1.00 22.73 -0.25
N SER A 62 1.70 21.99 0.61
CA SER A 62 3.15 22.15 0.81
C SER A 62 3.94 21.83 -0.47
N ALA A 63 3.59 20.75 -1.16
CA ALA A 63 4.23 20.35 -2.42
C ALA A 63 3.95 21.35 -3.54
N GLN A 64 2.72 21.88 -3.64
CA GLN A 64 2.37 22.92 -4.60
C GLN A 64 3.16 24.21 -4.35
N GLN A 65 3.29 24.61 -3.08
CA GLN A 65 4.09 25.78 -2.70
C GLN A 65 5.56 25.57 -3.04
N LEU A 66 6.11 24.39 -2.76
CA LEU A 66 7.51 24.05 -3.02
C LEU A 66 7.87 24.13 -4.51
N ARG A 67 6.95 23.76 -5.41
CA ARG A 67 7.14 23.91 -6.87
C ARG A 67 6.81 25.30 -7.42
N GLY A 68 6.40 26.25 -6.56
CA GLY A 68 6.00 27.60 -6.98
C GLY A 68 4.73 27.64 -7.84
N GLY A 69 3.84 26.64 -7.70
CA GLY A 69 2.62 26.54 -8.47
C GLY A 69 1.48 27.41 -7.90
N PRO A 70 0.41 27.63 -8.69
CA PRO A 70 -0.78 28.36 -8.21
C PRO A 70 -1.50 27.59 -7.10
N THR A 71 -2.27 28.28 -6.25
CA THR A 71 -3.08 27.64 -5.21
C THR A 71 -4.01 26.57 -5.80
N LEU A 72 -3.94 25.37 -5.22
CA LEU A 72 -4.81 24.26 -5.59
C LEU A 72 -6.28 24.61 -5.35
N THR A 73 -7.13 24.24 -6.30
CA THR A 73 -8.58 24.45 -6.27
C THR A 73 -9.36 23.15 -6.33
N ALA A 74 -8.73 22.03 -6.67
CA ALA A 74 -9.41 20.73 -6.75
C ALA A 74 -8.47 19.56 -6.44
N PHE A 75 -9.08 18.42 -6.12
CA PHE A 75 -8.43 17.12 -6.01
C PHE A 75 -9.03 16.10 -6.97
N ALA A 76 -8.17 15.27 -7.55
CA ALA A 76 -8.51 14.11 -8.35
C ALA A 76 -7.85 12.89 -7.70
N VAL A 77 -8.64 11.92 -7.24
CA VAL A 77 -8.16 10.70 -6.59
C VAL A 77 -8.32 9.53 -7.55
N LEU A 78 -7.24 8.81 -7.83
CA LEU A 78 -7.23 7.61 -8.66
C LEU A 78 -6.93 6.39 -7.78
N GLY A 79 -7.76 5.35 -7.87
CA GLY A 79 -7.59 4.13 -7.08
C GLY A 79 -8.33 2.94 -7.66
N ASP A 80 -8.30 1.81 -6.96
CA ASP A 80 -9.02 0.58 -7.32
C ASP A 80 -10.02 0.14 -6.24
N THR A 81 -9.99 0.74 -5.05
CA THR A 81 -10.82 0.30 -3.91
C THR A 81 -11.76 1.36 -3.36
N ASP A 82 -12.67 0.91 -2.48
CA ASP A 82 -13.51 1.81 -1.69
C ASP A 82 -12.71 2.69 -0.71
N ASN A 83 -11.47 2.35 -0.35
CA ASN A 83 -10.64 3.23 0.45
C ASN A 83 -10.29 4.52 -0.30
N ASP A 84 -10.02 4.43 -1.61
CA ASP A 84 -9.72 5.58 -2.46
C ASP A 84 -10.99 6.40 -2.74
N ARG A 85 -12.15 5.72 -2.84
CA ARG A 85 -13.47 6.38 -2.87
C ARG A 85 -13.71 7.20 -1.61
N MET A 86 -13.43 6.63 -0.44
CA MET A 86 -13.57 7.32 0.85
C MET A 86 -12.60 8.50 0.96
N LEU A 87 -11.36 8.36 0.50
CA LEU A 87 -10.41 9.48 0.46
C LEU A 87 -10.97 10.66 -0.34
N ALA A 88 -11.50 10.42 -1.55
CA ALA A 88 -12.13 11.46 -2.36
C ALA A 88 -13.35 12.08 -1.64
N ALA A 89 -14.13 11.28 -0.92
CA ALA A 89 -15.26 11.77 -0.14
C ALA A 89 -14.82 12.63 1.06
N HIS A 90 -13.79 12.22 1.81
CA HIS A 90 -13.26 12.98 2.94
C HIS A 90 -12.65 14.30 2.48
N LEU A 91 -11.86 14.32 1.41
CA LEU A 91 -11.31 15.57 0.84
C LEU A 91 -12.41 16.58 0.50
N ARG A 92 -13.57 16.12 0.04
CA ARG A 92 -14.73 16.96 -0.23
C ARG A 92 -15.45 17.45 1.03
N ILE A 93 -15.43 16.67 2.11
CA ILE A 93 -16.09 17.03 3.38
C ILE A 93 -15.27 18.04 4.16
N ILE A 94 -13.95 17.85 4.24
CA ILE A 94 -13.06 18.71 5.04
C ILE A 94 -12.70 20.03 4.36
N GLY A 95 -12.77 20.07 3.03
CA GLY A 95 -12.28 21.17 2.23
C GLY A 95 -13.41 21.98 1.59
N SER A 96 -13.12 23.23 1.27
CA SER A 96 -13.93 24.05 0.35
C SER A 96 -13.66 23.73 -1.12
N ARG A 97 -12.74 22.81 -1.41
CA ARG A 97 -12.28 22.44 -2.75
C ARG A 97 -13.01 21.20 -3.23
N PRO A 98 -13.54 21.16 -4.46
CA PRO A 98 -14.10 19.94 -5.02
C PRO A 98 -13.05 18.82 -5.08
N ALA A 99 -13.50 17.59 -4.82
CA ALA A 99 -12.71 16.38 -4.98
C ALA A 99 -13.50 15.34 -5.80
N TYR A 100 -12.82 14.74 -6.77
CA TYR A 100 -13.36 13.73 -7.68
C TYR A 100 -12.61 12.42 -7.52
N GLY A 101 -13.31 11.31 -7.66
CA GLY A 101 -12.71 9.97 -7.60
C GLY A 101 -12.87 9.21 -8.91
N PHE A 102 -11.85 8.45 -9.28
CA PHE A 102 -11.91 7.41 -10.31
C PHE A 102 -11.47 6.09 -9.69
N ILE A 103 -12.39 5.12 -9.63
CA ILE A 103 -12.15 3.78 -9.10
C ILE A 103 -12.15 2.79 -10.26
N GLY A 104 -10.97 2.34 -10.66
CA GLY A 104 -10.77 1.48 -11.83
C GLY A 104 -10.46 0.04 -11.47
N GLU A 105 -10.92 -0.88 -12.32
CA GLU A 105 -10.53 -2.28 -12.32
C GLU A 105 -10.84 -2.87 -13.69
N ASP A 106 -9.94 -3.66 -14.26
CA ASP A 106 -10.22 -4.39 -15.49
C ASP A 106 -11.09 -5.62 -15.21
N ARG A 107 -12.34 -5.61 -15.68
CA ARG A 107 -13.28 -6.72 -15.55
C ARG A 107 -13.60 -7.34 -16.91
N PRO A 108 -12.71 -8.17 -17.49
CA PRO A 108 -12.80 -8.59 -18.90
C PRO A 108 -14.10 -9.29 -19.28
N VAL A 109 -14.79 -9.91 -18.31
CA VAL A 109 -16.08 -10.60 -18.51
C VAL A 109 -17.28 -9.64 -18.41
N ALA A 110 -17.16 -8.54 -17.66
CA ALA A 110 -18.23 -7.56 -17.52
C ALA A 110 -18.25 -6.58 -18.70
N ASP A 111 -19.44 -6.05 -19.00
CA ASP A 111 -19.61 -4.98 -19.97
C ASP A 111 -18.76 -3.76 -19.62
N GLU A 112 -18.23 -3.10 -20.65
CA GLU A 112 -17.51 -1.85 -20.49
C GLU A 112 -18.47 -0.74 -20.06
N ALA A 113 -18.32 -0.30 -18.82
CA ALA A 113 -19.13 0.72 -18.20
C ALA A 113 -18.31 1.60 -17.24
N MET A 114 -18.69 2.88 -17.20
CA MET A 114 -18.31 3.84 -16.17
C MET A 114 -19.58 4.41 -15.53
N THR A 115 -19.71 4.24 -14.22
CA THR A 115 -20.90 4.67 -13.46
C THR A 115 -20.52 5.73 -12.44
N TRP A 116 -21.21 6.86 -12.48
CA TRP A 116 -21.03 7.95 -11.52
C TRP A 116 -21.94 7.78 -10.30
N GLN A 117 -21.37 8.05 -9.12
CA GLN A 117 -22.05 8.21 -7.85
C GLN A 117 -21.58 9.53 -7.23
N GLY A 118 -22.36 10.59 -7.43
CA GLY A 118 -21.92 11.94 -7.09
C GLY A 118 -20.67 12.35 -7.87
N ALA A 119 -19.60 12.72 -7.17
CA ALA A 119 -18.33 13.12 -7.79
C ALA A 119 -17.34 11.97 -8.01
N THR A 120 -17.73 10.72 -7.74
CA THR A 120 -16.86 9.55 -7.92
C THR A 120 -17.40 8.64 -9.02
N ALA A 121 -16.54 8.24 -9.95
CA ALA A 121 -16.83 7.26 -10.97
C ALA A 121 -16.23 5.90 -10.61
N THR A 122 -16.94 4.82 -10.94
CA THR A 122 -16.41 3.45 -10.93
C THR A 122 -16.35 2.96 -12.37
N ALA A 123 -15.21 2.43 -12.78
CA ALA A 123 -14.96 1.99 -14.14
C ALA A 123 -14.55 0.52 -14.16
N THR A 124 -15.10 -0.19 -15.14
CA THR A 124 -14.80 -1.61 -15.39
C THR A 124 -13.58 -1.83 -16.29
N ARG A 125 -12.93 -0.75 -16.72
CA ARG A 125 -11.69 -0.75 -17.49
C ARG A 125 -10.83 0.45 -17.10
N TRP A 126 -9.51 0.29 -17.06
CA TRP A 126 -8.60 1.39 -16.77
C TRP A 126 -8.62 2.50 -17.84
N HIS A 127 -8.79 2.16 -19.12
CA HIS A 127 -8.82 3.15 -20.22
C HIS A 127 -10.01 4.12 -20.14
N LEU A 128 -11.04 3.81 -19.35
CA LEU A 128 -12.15 4.72 -19.07
C LEU A 128 -11.74 5.95 -18.25
N ILE A 129 -10.48 6.04 -17.82
CA ILE A 129 -9.89 7.27 -17.30
C ILE A 129 -9.96 8.41 -18.33
N HIS A 130 -9.88 8.13 -19.64
CA HIS A 130 -9.95 9.16 -20.69
C HIS A 130 -11.31 9.89 -20.73
N PRO A 131 -12.47 9.21 -20.84
CA PRO A 131 -13.77 9.87 -20.75
C PRO A 131 -14.02 10.49 -19.38
N TRP A 132 -13.44 9.96 -18.29
CA TRP A 132 -13.52 10.59 -16.97
C TRP A 132 -12.83 11.96 -16.93
N ILE A 133 -11.64 12.09 -17.50
CA ILE A 133 -10.92 13.38 -17.63
C ILE A 133 -11.73 14.36 -18.47
N ALA A 134 -12.26 13.92 -19.61
CA ALA A 134 -13.06 14.78 -20.49
C ALA A 134 -14.30 15.34 -19.78
N GLU A 135 -14.94 14.51 -18.94
CA GLU A 135 -16.07 14.94 -18.10
C GLU A 135 -15.63 15.96 -17.03
N LEU A 136 -14.47 15.78 -16.40
CA LEU A 136 -13.93 16.75 -15.44
C LEU A 136 -13.58 18.09 -16.10
N GLU A 137 -13.05 18.06 -17.32
CA GLU A 137 -12.78 19.26 -18.11
C GLU A 137 -14.07 19.99 -18.50
N ALA A 138 -15.11 19.25 -18.88
CA ALA A 138 -16.44 19.82 -19.14
C ALA A 138 -17.04 20.47 -17.89
N ARG A 139 -16.67 20.00 -16.69
CA ARG A 139 -17.03 20.60 -15.39
C ARG A 139 -16.15 21.80 -15.00
N GLY A 140 -15.20 22.20 -15.85
CA GLY A 140 -14.36 23.37 -15.66
C GLY A 140 -13.13 23.14 -14.78
N ILE A 141 -12.64 21.90 -14.68
CA ILE A 141 -11.41 21.62 -13.93
C ILE A 141 -10.21 22.29 -14.58
N ASP A 142 -9.48 23.06 -13.78
CA ASP A 142 -8.15 23.60 -14.13
C ASP A 142 -7.07 22.66 -13.60
N TRP A 143 -6.49 21.87 -14.49
CA TRP A 143 -5.43 20.92 -14.13
C TRP A 143 -4.20 21.61 -13.53
N ALA A 144 -3.86 22.83 -13.93
CA ALA A 144 -2.73 23.56 -13.34
C ALA A 144 -2.92 23.87 -11.85
N ARG A 145 -4.16 23.78 -11.37
CA ARG A 145 -4.59 24.03 -9.99
C ARG A 145 -5.20 22.78 -9.35
N THR A 146 -4.92 21.60 -9.89
CA THR A 146 -5.48 20.34 -9.39
C THR A 146 -4.36 19.43 -8.89
N ALA A 147 -4.56 18.85 -7.71
CA ALA A 147 -3.72 17.76 -7.22
C ALA A 147 -4.30 16.42 -7.65
N LEU A 148 -3.48 15.61 -8.32
CA LEU A 148 -3.75 14.24 -8.70
C LEU A 148 -3.12 13.31 -7.67
N LEU A 149 -3.94 12.68 -6.84
CA LEU A 149 -3.55 11.69 -5.83
C LEU A 149 -3.76 10.30 -6.40
N ILE A 150 -2.67 9.56 -6.62
CA ILE A 150 -2.70 8.27 -7.29
C ILE A 150 -2.34 7.19 -6.29
N ASP A 151 -3.22 6.21 -6.10
CA ASP A 151 -2.85 5.01 -5.37
C ASP A 151 -1.78 4.21 -6.12
N ILE A 152 -0.85 3.59 -5.37
CA ILE A 152 0.22 2.78 -5.96
C ILE A 152 -0.24 1.34 -6.15
N ASP A 153 -0.54 0.64 -5.05
CA ASP A 153 -0.68 -0.81 -5.05
C ASP A 153 -2.00 -1.23 -5.69
N LYS A 154 -1.94 -1.94 -6.81
CA LYS A 154 -3.11 -2.40 -7.56
C LYS A 154 -3.86 -1.30 -8.32
N THR A 155 -3.28 -0.11 -8.37
CA THR A 155 -3.74 1.03 -9.16
C THR A 155 -2.67 1.43 -10.18
N LEU A 156 -1.65 2.20 -9.76
CA LEU A 156 -0.57 2.62 -10.65
C LEU A 156 0.41 1.49 -10.94
N LEU A 157 0.74 0.68 -9.93
CA LEU A 157 1.61 -0.49 -10.02
C LEU A 157 0.77 -1.75 -9.83
N GLY A 158 0.83 -2.66 -10.80
CA GLY A 158 0.08 -3.89 -10.79
C GLY A 158 -1.43 -3.69 -10.94
N PRO A 159 -1.93 -2.93 -11.93
CA PRO A 159 -3.34 -2.55 -12.03
C PRO A 159 -4.32 -3.72 -11.82
N ARG A 160 -5.33 -3.48 -10.99
CA ARG A 160 -6.40 -4.43 -10.65
C ARG A 160 -7.02 -5.04 -11.90
N GLY A 161 -7.09 -6.38 -11.94
CA GLY A 161 -7.68 -7.12 -13.05
C GLY A 161 -6.73 -7.36 -14.24
N ARG A 162 -5.49 -6.85 -14.18
CA ARG A 162 -4.43 -7.12 -15.17
C ARG A 162 -3.27 -7.89 -14.57
N SER A 163 -2.59 -7.29 -13.59
CA SER A 163 -1.33 -7.82 -13.04
C SER A 163 -1.25 -7.63 -11.52
N ASP A 164 -2.37 -7.47 -10.83
CA ASP A 164 -2.42 -7.29 -9.38
C ASP A 164 -2.03 -8.55 -8.61
N GLY A 165 -2.21 -9.74 -9.22
CA GLY A 165 -1.75 -11.00 -8.66
C GLY A 165 -0.24 -11.02 -8.37
N ALA A 166 0.56 -10.32 -9.17
CA ALA A 166 2.01 -10.23 -8.98
C ALA A 166 2.39 -9.54 -7.64
N ILE A 167 1.55 -8.63 -7.13
CA ILE A 167 1.75 -8.01 -5.81
C ILE A 167 1.54 -9.02 -4.69
N ASP A 168 0.47 -9.82 -4.77
CA ASP A 168 0.18 -10.84 -3.75
C ASP A 168 1.21 -11.97 -3.80
N ASP A 169 1.66 -12.34 -5.01
CA ASP A 169 2.73 -13.31 -5.20
C ASP A 169 4.06 -12.82 -4.61
N ALA A 170 4.41 -11.53 -4.77
CA ALA A 170 5.62 -10.95 -4.16
C ALA A 170 5.59 -11.05 -2.64
N ARG A 171 4.41 -10.80 -2.06
CA ARG A 171 4.21 -10.91 -0.63
C ARG A 171 4.37 -12.34 -0.15
N ALA A 172 3.74 -13.31 -0.83
CA ALA A 172 3.86 -14.72 -0.51
C ALA A 172 5.30 -15.24 -0.67
N GLU A 173 6.02 -14.77 -1.70
CA GLU A 173 7.42 -15.11 -1.89
C GLU A 173 8.31 -14.52 -0.79
N GLY A 174 8.14 -13.25 -0.44
CA GLY A 174 8.87 -12.62 0.66
C GLY A 174 8.66 -13.36 1.98
N ALA A 175 7.43 -13.80 2.26
CA ALA A 175 7.11 -14.63 3.42
C ALA A 175 7.85 -15.99 3.40
N LEU A 176 7.90 -16.66 2.24
CA LEU A 176 8.59 -17.93 2.10
C LEU A 176 10.12 -17.78 2.22
N VAL A 177 10.68 -16.75 1.60
CA VAL A 177 12.13 -16.46 1.65
C VAL A 177 12.56 -16.26 3.10
N ILE A 178 11.85 -15.42 3.86
CA ILE A 178 12.23 -15.16 5.25
C ILE A 178 12.02 -16.41 6.12
N ALA A 179 10.94 -17.17 5.92
CA ALA A 179 10.73 -18.42 6.65
C ALA A 179 11.86 -19.42 6.38
N SER A 180 12.29 -19.55 5.12
CA SER A 180 13.36 -20.46 4.71
C SER A 180 14.73 -20.03 5.26
N GLN A 181 15.00 -18.73 5.30
CA GLN A 181 16.25 -18.18 5.88
C GLN A 181 16.33 -18.41 7.39
N LEU A 182 15.20 -18.28 8.09
CA LEU A 182 15.11 -18.40 9.54
C LEU A 182 15.15 -19.85 10.03
N VAL A 183 14.53 -20.77 9.29
CA VAL A 183 14.39 -22.18 9.69
C VAL A 183 15.42 -23.08 9.00
N GLY A 184 15.80 -22.79 7.76
CA GLY A 184 16.70 -23.61 6.95
C GLY A 184 16.00 -24.82 6.33
N GLU A 185 16.77 -25.89 6.08
CA GLU A 185 16.35 -27.10 5.36
C GLU A 185 15.21 -27.88 6.02
N THR A 186 14.93 -27.63 7.30
CA THR A 186 13.88 -28.32 8.06
C THR A 186 12.50 -27.70 7.88
N LEU A 187 12.38 -26.59 7.14
CA LEU A 187 11.09 -25.97 6.86
C LEU A 187 10.23 -26.87 5.96
N ASP A 188 9.06 -27.30 6.45
CA ASP A 188 8.03 -27.84 5.58
C ASP A 188 7.35 -26.70 4.78
N VAL A 189 7.92 -26.42 3.61
CA VAL A 189 7.43 -25.40 2.68
C VAL A 189 5.97 -25.62 2.28
N SER A 190 5.54 -26.87 2.15
CA SER A 190 4.17 -27.20 1.71
C SER A 190 3.16 -26.83 2.80
N THR A 191 3.48 -27.16 4.05
CA THR A 191 2.67 -26.82 5.21
C THR A 191 2.66 -25.31 5.45
N PHE A 192 3.82 -24.64 5.36
CA PHE A 192 3.90 -23.19 5.49
C PHE A 192 3.01 -22.45 4.49
N ARG A 193 3.09 -22.81 3.20
CA ARG A 193 2.26 -22.20 2.16
C ARG A 193 0.78 -22.40 2.43
N ARG A 194 0.37 -23.61 2.83
CA ARG A 194 -1.02 -23.90 3.18
C ARG A 194 -1.50 -23.02 4.33
N TYR A 195 -0.73 -22.91 5.41
CA TYR A 195 -1.10 -22.08 6.56
C TYR A 195 -1.10 -20.60 6.25
N TYR A 196 -0.12 -20.10 5.50
CA TYR A 196 -0.10 -18.72 5.03
C TYR A 196 -1.34 -18.40 4.19
N SER A 197 -1.64 -19.22 3.18
CA SER A 197 -2.81 -19.03 2.32
C SER A 197 -4.13 -19.10 3.11
N GLU A 198 -4.24 -20.01 4.07
CA GLU A 198 -5.41 -20.09 4.94
C GLU A 198 -5.57 -18.81 5.76
N LEU A 199 -4.51 -18.34 6.44
CA LEU A 199 -4.52 -17.14 7.28
C LEU A 199 -4.72 -15.82 6.51
N CYS A 200 -4.49 -15.79 5.19
CA CYS A 200 -4.82 -14.63 4.34
C CYS A 200 -6.32 -14.43 4.10
N ARG A 201 -7.17 -15.40 4.49
CA ARG A 201 -8.61 -15.32 4.27
C ARG A 201 -9.27 -14.27 5.18
N LYS A 202 -10.30 -13.60 4.65
CA LYS A 202 -11.01 -12.50 5.35
C LYS A 202 -11.68 -12.96 6.64
N GLU A 203 -12.08 -14.22 6.68
CA GLU A 203 -12.67 -14.92 7.82
C GLU A 203 -11.80 -14.82 9.08
N TRP A 204 -10.48 -14.65 8.92
CA TRP A 204 -9.52 -14.58 10.02
C TRP A 204 -9.06 -13.15 10.37
N HIS A 205 -9.63 -12.13 9.73
CA HIS A 205 -9.23 -10.73 9.96
C HIS A 205 -9.53 -10.23 11.37
N SER A 206 -10.45 -10.85 12.11
CA SER A 206 -10.67 -10.55 13.53
C SER A 206 -9.44 -10.86 14.40
N TYR A 207 -8.62 -11.83 13.98
CA TYR A 207 -7.35 -12.17 14.60
C TYR A 207 -6.17 -11.48 13.91
N THR A 208 -6.05 -11.63 12.59
CA THR A 208 -4.89 -11.13 11.84
C THR A 208 -4.90 -9.62 11.71
N LEU A 209 -6.02 -8.95 11.98
CA LEU A 209 -6.23 -7.51 11.83
C LEU A 209 -5.90 -7.00 10.43
N ASP A 210 -6.05 -7.87 9.41
CA ASP A 210 -5.60 -7.60 8.04
C ASP A 210 -4.09 -7.25 7.97
N ASN A 211 -3.31 -7.82 8.90
CA ASN A 211 -1.88 -7.59 9.03
C ASN A 211 -1.07 -8.81 8.59
N GLN A 212 -0.35 -8.64 7.49
CA GLN A 212 0.46 -9.70 6.88
C GLN A 212 1.66 -10.10 7.77
N ASP A 213 2.16 -9.22 8.64
CA ASP A 213 3.19 -9.60 9.62
C ASP A 213 2.66 -10.69 10.57
N TYR A 214 1.41 -10.56 11.02
CA TYR A 214 0.76 -11.55 11.88
C TYR A 214 0.48 -12.84 11.14
N VAL A 215 0.07 -12.76 9.87
CA VAL A 215 -0.12 -13.94 9.01
C VAL A 215 1.18 -14.73 8.89
N VAL A 216 2.29 -14.07 8.52
CA VAL A 216 3.58 -14.74 8.31
C VAL A 216 4.12 -15.34 9.60
N ALA A 217 4.08 -14.59 10.72
CA ALA A 217 4.53 -15.09 12.01
C ALA A 217 3.70 -16.30 12.48
N THR A 218 2.38 -16.21 12.39
CA THR A 218 1.47 -17.29 12.80
C THR A 218 1.64 -18.53 11.92
N ALA A 219 1.75 -18.36 10.60
CA ALA A 219 2.03 -19.47 9.68
C ALA A 219 3.36 -20.15 10.00
N LEU A 220 4.40 -19.38 10.34
CA LEU A 220 5.69 -19.92 10.75
C LEU A 220 5.59 -20.73 12.04
N TRP A 221 4.94 -20.21 13.08
CA TRP A 221 4.77 -20.90 14.35
C TRP A 221 3.95 -22.19 14.22
N ALA A 222 2.88 -22.16 13.41
CA ALA A 222 2.07 -23.34 13.14
C ALA A 222 2.86 -24.41 12.36
N THR A 223 3.66 -24.00 11.38
CA THR A 223 4.51 -24.91 10.60
C THR A 223 5.55 -25.61 11.48
N LEU A 224 6.07 -24.91 12.48
CA LEU A 224 7.04 -25.45 13.44
C LEU A 224 6.40 -26.24 14.59
N GLY A 225 5.08 -26.38 14.61
CA GLY A 225 4.36 -27.05 15.70
C GLY A 225 4.39 -26.31 17.04
N ALA A 226 4.75 -25.02 17.05
CA ALA A 226 4.72 -24.19 18.26
C ALA A 226 3.29 -23.84 18.68
N ILE A 227 2.37 -23.81 17.72
CA ILE A 227 0.92 -23.68 17.92
C ILE A 227 0.18 -24.68 17.00
N GLU A 228 -1.03 -25.07 17.40
CA GLU A 228 -1.95 -25.80 16.54
C GLU A 228 -2.88 -24.80 15.85
N LEU A 229 -2.91 -24.79 14.51
CA LEU A 229 -3.67 -23.78 13.77
C LEU A 229 -5.17 -24.05 13.86
N GLU A 230 -5.59 -25.30 13.64
CA GLU A 230 -6.99 -25.66 13.54
C GLU A 230 -7.81 -25.34 14.81
N PRO A 231 -7.34 -25.64 16.04
CA PRO A 231 -8.02 -25.20 17.27
C PRO A 231 -8.06 -23.68 17.44
N MET A 232 -7.02 -22.97 16.97
CA MET A 232 -7.00 -21.51 17.01
C MET A 232 -8.04 -20.91 16.05
N LEU A 233 -8.18 -21.46 14.85
CA LEU A 233 -9.21 -21.05 13.90
C LEU A 233 -10.62 -21.33 14.44
N ASP A 234 -10.84 -22.47 15.09
CA ASP A 234 -12.11 -22.80 15.74
C ASP A 234 -12.46 -21.80 16.87
N ALA A 235 -11.49 -21.42 17.70
CA ALA A 235 -11.67 -20.40 18.73
C ALA A 235 -12.06 -19.02 18.12
N ILE A 236 -11.45 -18.65 16.98
CA ILE A 236 -11.81 -17.42 16.27
C ILE A 236 -13.27 -17.45 15.81
N LEU A 237 -13.73 -18.56 15.23
CA LEU A 237 -15.12 -18.72 14.77
C LEU A 237 -16.14 -18.64 15.92
N HIS A 238 -15.77 -19.12 17.11
CA HIS A 238 -16.62 -19.08 18.31
C HIS A 238 -16.49 -17.78 19.11
N GLY A 239 -15.80 -16.76 18.59
CA GLY A 239 -15.68 -15.45 19.21
C GLY A 239 -14.71 -15.40 20.40
N THR A 240 -13.86 -16.41 20.55
CA THR A 240 -12.81 -16.50 21.58
C THR A 240 -11.42 -16.36 20.94
N ALA A 241 -11.31 -15.51 19.92
CA ALA A 241 -10.08 -15.24 19.21
C ALA A 241 -8.97 -14.79 20.18
N PRO A 242 -7.83 -15.49 20.24
CA PRO A 242 -6.70 -15.02 21.02
C PRO A 242 -6.13 -13.76 20.39
N THR A 243 -5.50 -12.92 21.20
CA THR A 243 -4.68 -11.81 20.72
C THR A 243 -3.36 -12.33 20.17
N ILE A 244 -2.73 -11.54 19.29
CA ILE A 244 -1.40 -11.88 18.77
C ILE A 244 -0.36 -12.01 19.90
N SER A 245 -0.47 -11.18 20.95
CA SER A 245 0.41 -11.23 22.13
C SER A 245 0.27 -12.55 22.90
N GLU A 246 -0.95 -13.07 23.02
CA GLU A 246 -1.20 -14.38 23.64
C GLU A 246 -0.61 -15.51 22.80
N ILE A 247 -0.78 -15.47 21.47
CA ILE A 247 -0.19 -16.46 20.57
C ILE A 247 1.35 -16.42 20.62
N ILE A 248 1.96 -15.23 20.65
CA ILE A 248 3.41 -15.05 20.85
C ILE A 248 3.85 -15.75 22.14
N ALA A 249 3.15 -15.51 23.26
CA ALA A 249 3.50 -16.11 24.55
C ALA A 249 3.40 -17.65 24.54
N VAL A 250 2.40 -18.21 23.84
CA VAL A 250 2.22 -19.66 23.68
C VAL A 250 3.30 -20.27 22.78
N ALA A 251 3.68 -19.58 21.69
CA ALA A 251 4.65 -20.07 20.72
C ALA A 251 6.09 -20.03 21.25
N THR A 252 6.50 -18.94 21.92
CA THR A 252 7.88 -18.68 22.37
C THR A 252 8.59 -19.90 22.98
N PRO A 253 8.05 -20.60 24.00
CA PRO A 253 8.77 -21.69 24.67
C PRO A 253 8.96 -22.94 23.80
N ARG A 254 8.27 -23.05 22.66
CA ARG A 254 8.31 -24.21 21.76
C ARG A 254 9.11 -23.95 20.48
N LEU A 255 9.52 -22.71 20.25
CA LEU A 255 10.30 -22.34 19.07
C LEU A 255 11.77 -22.77 19.23
N PRO A 256 12.44 -23.14 18.14
CA PRO A 256 13.87 -23.41 18.16
C PRO A 256 14.66 -22.16 18.55
N THR A 257 15.79 -22.36 19.23
CA THR A 257 16.64 -21.25 19.73
C THR A 257 17.14 -20.34 18.60
N SER A 258 17.24 -20.83 17.37
CA SER A 258 17.57 -20.02 16.18
C SER A 258 16.59 -18.88 15.93
N LEU A 259 15.35 -18.97 16.40
CA LEU A 259 14.32 -17.93 16.27
C LEU A 259 14.20 -17.02 17.49
N ALA A 260 15.02 -17.21 18.53
CA ALA A 260 14.88 -16.47 19.78
C ALA A 260 15.01 -14.95 19.57
N SER A 261 15.98 -14.50 18.76
CA SER A 261 16.17 -13.08 18.46
C SER A 261 14.97 -12.47 17.74
N LEU A 262 14.44 -13.17 16.74
CA LEU A 262 13.23 -12.74 16.02
C LEU A 262 12.03 -12.66 16.97
N GLN A 263 11.88 -13.63 17.86
CA GLN A 263 10.75 -13.67 18.78
C GLN A 263 10.78 -12.51 19.78
N VAL A 264 11.96 -12.20 20.33
CA VAL A 264 12.15 -11.04 21.22
C VAL A 264 11.82 -9.74 20.49
N GLU A 265 12.30 -9.61 19.24
CA GLU A 265 12.07 -8.43 18.41
C GLU A 265 10.58 -8.25 18.07
N LEU A 266 9.90 -9.32 17.65
CA LEU A 266 8.48 -9.29 17.35
C LEU A 266 7.64 -8.97 18.58
N GLN A 267 7.94 -9.60 19.73
CA GLN A 267 7.23 -9.37 20.99
C GLN A 267 7.35 -7.91 21.43
N ALA A 268 8.56 -7.34 21.38
CA ALA A 268 8.78 -5.93 21.74
C ALA A 268 7.96 -4.98 20.87
N ARG A 269 7.99 -5.17 19.54
CA ARG A 269 7.26 -4.31 18.60
C ARG A 269 5.75 -4.44 18.72
N VAL A 270 5.24 -5.65 18.94
CA VAL A 270 3.81 -5.87 19.20
C VAL A 270 3.39 -5.17 20.50
N ALA A 271 4.22 -5.24 21.55
CA ALA A 271 3.95 -4.55 22.82
C ALA A 271 3.97 -3.01 22.67
N GLU A 272 4.79 -2.48 21.77
CA GLU A 272 4.84 -1.06 21.41
C GLU A 272 3.72 -0.62 20.47
N GLY A 273 2.91 -1.56 19.95
CA GLY A 273 1.85 -1.26 19.00
C GLY A 273 2.34 -0.95 17.58
N ASP A 274 3.53 -1.42 17.20
CA ASP A 274 4.04 -1.30 15.83
C ASP A 274 3.09 -2.01 14.86
N PRO A 275 2.53 -1.32 13.85
CA PRO A 275 1.60 -1.93 12.89
C PRO A 275 2.28 -2.92 11.92
N THR A 276 3.60 -3.05 11.96
CA THR A 276 4.43 -3.82 11.02
C THR A 276 5.60 -4.51 11.74
N PRO A 277 5.33 -5.36 12.75
CA PRO A 277 6.37 -5.80 13.68
C PRO A 277 7.37 -6.80 13.09
N PHE A 278 7.06 -7.46 11.97
CA PHE A 278 7.93 -8.43 11.30
C PHE A 278 8.75 -7.77 10.18
N LYS A 279 9.68 -6.88 10.57
CA LYS A 279 10.46 -6.07 9.63
C LYS A 279 11.23 -6.89 8.60
N ALA A 280 11.83 -8.02 9.00
CA ALA A 280 12.59 -8.87 8.09
C ALA A 280 11.71 -9.42 6.95
N PHE A 281 10.46 -9.79 7.24
CA PHE A 281 9.48 -10.14 6.21
C PHE A 281 9.24 -8.96 5.26
N ARG A 282 9.03 -7.74 5.77
CA ARG A 282 8.79 -6.56 4.93
C ARG A 282 9.97 -6.24 4.01
N ARG A 283 11.22 -6.44 4.46
CA ARG A 283 12.41 -6.31 3.60
C ARG A 283 12.48 -7.37 2.50
N ALA A 284 12.09 -8.60 2.81
CA ALA A 284 11.97 -9.66 1.82
C ALA A 284 10.84 -9.39 0.82
N GLU A 285 9.69 -8.87 1.27
CA GLU A 285 8.58 -8.42 0.42
C GLU A 285 9.03 -7.33 -0.57
N LEU A 286 9.82 -6.34 -0.12
CA LEU A 286 10.38 -5.33 -1.02
C LEU A 286 11.19 -6.00 -2.13
N THR A 287 12.16 -6.84 -1.76
CA THR A 287 13.04 -7.53 -2.71
C THR A 287 12.23 -8.31 -3.76
N ALA A 288 11.30 -9.15 -3.33
CA ALA A 288 10.44 -9.93 -4.21
C ALA A 288 9.52 -9.07 -5.10
N THR A 289 9.14 -7.87 -4.62
CA THR A 289 8.36 -6.89 -5.39
C THR A 289 9.23 -6.29 -6.50
N LEU A 290 10.44 -5.86 -6.18
CA LEU A 290 11.37 -5.26 -7.14
C LEU A 290 11.79 -6.27 -8.22
N ASP A 291 12.00 -7.53 -7.84
CA ASP A 291 12.35 -8.59 -8.79
C ASP A 291 11.24 -8.79 -9.84
N ARG A 292 9.96 -8.73 -9.44
CA ARG A 292 8.84 -8.79 -10.38
C ARG A 292 8.70 -7.54 -11.26
N MET A 293 9.11 -6.38 -10.76
CA MET A 293 9.19 -5.17 -11.60
C MET A 293 10.32 -5.31 -12.63
N HIS A 294 11.45 -5.90 -12.21
CA HIS A 294 12.60 -6.13 -13.06
C HIS A 294 12.27 -7.14 -14.19
N ASP A 295 11.61 -8.26 -13.88
CA ASP A 295 11.27 -9.28 -14.88
C ASP A 295 9.99 -8.99 -15.68
N GLY A 296 9.23 -7.96 -15.29
CA GLY A 296 8.05 -7.48 -16.01
C GLY A 296 6.74 -8.19 -15.63
N ARG A 297 6.73 -9.04 -14.60
CA ARG A 297 5.48 -9.59 -14.03
C ARG A 297 4.66 -8.54 -13.29
N LEU A 298 5.31 -7.51 -12.75
CA LEU A 298 4.67 -6.38 -12.10
C LEU A 298 4.91 -5.09 -12.90
N THR A 299 3.84 -4.52 -13.45
CA THR A 299 3.90 -3.43 -14.44
C THR A 299 3.20 -2.18 -13.96
N LEU A 300 3.57 -1.02 -14.50
CA LEU A 300 2.82 0.22 -14.35
C LEU A 300 1.62 0.22 -15.29
N CYS A 301 0.49 0.73 -14.82
CA CYS A 301 -0.73 0.90 -15.63
C CYS A 301 -0.51 1.94 -16.73
N SER A 302 -0.51 1.51 -17.99
CA SER A 302 -0.25 2.39 -19.14
C SER A 302 -1.25 3.55 -19.25
N ASP A 303 -2.54 3.27 -19.06
CA ASP A 303 -3.62 4.25 -19.12
C ASP A 303 -3.40 5.40 -18.10
N LEU A 304 -3.16 5.04 -16.83
CA LEU A 304 -2.94 6.02 -15.78
C LEU A 304 -1.61 6.76 -15.92
N PHE A 305 -0.55 6.06 -16.35
CA PHE A 305 0.77 6.65 -16.48
C PHE A 305 0.80 7.70 -17.60
N GLN A 306 0.23 7.39 -18.77
CA GLN A 306 0.16 8.32 -19.90
C GLN A 306 -0.70 9.54 -19.60
N VAL A 307 -1.88 9.32 -19.00
CA VAL A 307 -2.74 10.40 -18.53
C VAL A 307 -2.02 11.27 -17.51
N GLY A 308 -1.40 10.64 -16.50
CA GLY A 308 -0.68 11.37 -15.45
C GLY A 308 0.41 12.27 -16.03
N GLN A 309 1.19 11.77 -16.99
CA GLN A 309 2.21 12.56 -17.67
C GLN A 309 1.61 13.72 -18.47
N ASP A 310 0.48 13.53 -19.12
CA ASP A 310 -0.22 14.60 -19.82
C ASP A 310 -0.73 15.69 -18.88
N LEU A 311 -1.39 15.29 -17.80
CA LEU A 311 -1.89 16.22 -16.79
C LEU A 311 -0.76 16.95 -16.06
N ALA A 312 0.36 16.27 -15.79
CA ALA A 312 1.56 16.89 -15.24
C ALA A 312 2.13 17.96 -16.19
N ARG A 313 2.21 17.69 -17.50
CA ARG A 313 2.59 18.69 -18.52
C ARG A 313 1.65 19.89 -18.57
N ARG A 314 0.38 19.69 -18.22
CA ARG A 314 -0.65 20.74 -18.10
C ARG A 314 -0.66 21.43 -16.73
N GLY A 315 0.27 21.07 -15.86
CA GLY A 315 0.50 21.73 -14.58
C GLY A 315 -0.08 21.03 -13.36
N ALA A 316 -0.74 19.88 -13.48
CA ALA A 316 -1.26 19.14 -12.33
C ALA A 316 -0.14 18.77 -11.36
N LEU A 317 -0.46 18.76 -10.06
CA LEU A 317 0.43 18.23 -9.02
C LEU A 317 0.18 16.73 -8.90
N CYS A 318 1.08 15.91 -9.45
CA CYS A 318 0.98 14.46 -9.32
C CYS A 318 1.66 13.98 -8.04
N MET A 319 0.92 13.24 -7.23
CA MET A 319 1.38 12.64 -5.97
C MET A 319 0.97 11.17 -5.97
N ALA A 320 1.80 10.29 -5.39
CA ALA A 320 1.45 8.90 -5.21
C ALA A 320 1.33 8.56 -3.73
N ALA A 321 0.37 7.70 -3.38
CA ALA A 321 0.20 7.23 -2.00
C ALA A 321 -0.06 5.73 -1.96
N SER A 322 0.41 5.05 -0.92
CA SER A 322 0.14 3.63 -0.71
C SER A 322 -0.07 3.32 0.76
N ASP A 323 -0.98 2.39 1.01
CA ASP A 323 -1.18 1.77 2.31
C ASP A 323 -0.07 0.75 2.64
N LYS A 324 0.93 0.57 1.77
CA LYS A 324 2.09 -0.31 1.96
C LYS A 324 3.03 0.23 3.06
N PRO A 325 3.54 -0.63 3.97
CA PRO A 325 4.59 -0.27 4.93
C PRO A 325 5.83 0.31 4.25
N ALA A 326 6.41 1.34 4.86
CA ALA A 326 7.66 1.94 4.40
C ALA A 326 8.77 0.90 4.28
N GLU A 327 8.83 -0.09 5.18
CA GLU A 327 9.86 -1.13 5.16
C GLU A 327 9.75 -2.08 3.97
N SER A 328 8.56 -2.18 3.38
CA SER A 328 8.33 -2.96 2.16
C SER A 328 8.39 -2.11 0.89
N ALA A 329 8.70 -0.82 0.99
CA ALA A 329 8.74 0.11 -0.13
C ALA A 329 10.05 0.91 -0.24
N LEU A 330 10.76 1.11 0.87
CA LEU A 330 12.04 1.78 0.97
C LEU A 330 13.10 0.76 1.40
N PRO A 331 14.30 0.73 0.79
CA PRO A 331 15.37 -0.18 1.21
C PRO A 331 15.86 0.17 2.62
N SER A 332 16.36 -0.84 3.35
CA SER A 332 17.20 -0.61 4.53
C SER A 332 18.53 0.05 4.13
N ALA A 333 19.30 0.56 5.09
CA ALA A 333 20.63 1.11 4.81
C ALA A 333 21.56 0.07 4.14
N GLU A 334 21.46 -1.20 4.56
CA GLU A 334 22.21 -2.32 3.98
C GLU A 334 21.76 -2.62 2.54
N GLN A 335 20.45 -2.70 2.30
CA GLN A 335 19.88 -2.90 0.96
C GLN A 335 20.26 -1.75 0.02
N ALA A 336 20.20 -0.51 0.49
CA ALA A 336 20.60 0.67 -0.27
C ALA A 336 22.10 0.67 -0.59
N ALA A 337 22.95 0.29 0.37
CA ALA A 337 24.39 0.12 0.14
C ALA A 337 24.70 -0.98 -0.89
N ALA A 338 23.84 -1.99 -1.00
CA ALA A 338 23.88 -3.02 -2.03
C ALA A 338 23.29 -2.58 -3.39
N GLY A 339 22.87 -1.32 -3.53
CA GLY A 339 22.33 -0.76 -4.77
C GLY A 339 20.82 -0.95 -4.98
N MET A 340 20.09 -1.44 -3.97
CA MET A 340 18.64 -1.55 -4.04
C MET A 340 18.00 -0.16 -4.05
N LEU A 341 17.05 0.06 -4.96
CA LEU A 341 16.27 1.29 -5.07
C LEU A 341 14.99 1.21 -4.25
N SER A 342 14.38 2.36 -3.95
CA SER A 342 13.00 2.40 -3.47
C SER A 342 12.03 1.90 -4.54
N LEU A 343 10.84 1.46 -4.11
CA LEU A 343 9.77 1.03 -5.00
C LEU A 343 9.46 2.09 -6.07
N HIS A 344 9.37 3.36 -5.67
CA HIS A 344 9.05 4.45 -6.59
C HIS A 344 10.17 4.85 -7.54
N HIS A 345 11.43 4.46 -7.26
CA HIS A 345 12.57 4.66 -8.16
C HIS A 345 12.92 3.40 -8.97
N THR A 346 12.26 2.27 -8.73
CA THR A 346 12.54 1.04 -9.47
C THR A 346 11.82 1.05 -10.82
N PRO A 347 12.52 0.82 -11.95
CA PRO A 347 11.90 0.77 -13.26
C PRO A 347 11.02 -0.47 -13.45
N ALA A 348 9.78 -0.28 -13.90
CA ALA A 348 8.85 -1.32 -14.31
C ALA A 348 8.40 -1.12 -15.75
N LEU A 349 7.92 -2.18 -16.41
CA LEU A 349 7.30 -2.05 -17.72
C LEU A 349 6.00 -1.25 -17.61
N VAL A 350 5.73 -0.37 -18.58
CA VAL A 350 4.43 0.32 -18.70
C VAL A 350 3.55 -0.50 -19.63
N MET A 351 2.47 -1.08 -19.10
CA MET A 351 1.57 -2.01 -19.81
C MET A 351 0.09 -1.69 -19.61
#